data_AF-A0AAN8CIL3-F1
#
_entry.id   AF-A0AAN8CIL3-F1
#
_cell.length_a   1.000
_cell.length_b   1.000
_cell.length_c   1.000
_cell.angle_alpha   90.00
_cell.angle_beta   90.00
_cell.angle_gamma   90.00
#
_symmetry.space_group_name_H-M   'P 1'
#
loop_
_entity.id
_entity.type
_entity.pdbx_description
1 polymer ?
#
loop_
_entity_poly.entity_id
_entity_poly.type
_entity_poly.pdbx_seq_one_letter_code
_entity_poly.pdbx_strand_id
1 'polypeptide(L)'
;MDVIYCTDIRQILTGSTEGKLILGSLDGDVIIPSQRKCLVRILVSHLMEKFGESPTSETKKALAAALIHGFPSLKDESDTSSDFGYWFTPGRNRRPATGFLEERLRNVRKRMRKPARSQSTQQTPPQSSEAGTRRTFIPECTISEERVIQCKEWLKHNSQPLNQVEQYMQDTAVYRAKSLRENGWDIEGIRQEFPHLFTPGMIAQDFHILHREAAPKLFETWLPLFKDKILHLARREGNIISSLDGLTPDCLGELALSQLPTLLPPTVYKVGRKVFRYTIEKSKLAFIDHKPVGTNLVEYLHEAKVSRP
;
A
#
# COMPACT_ATOMS: atom_id res chain seq x y z
N MET A 1 -14.10 -16.67 -41.75
CA MET A 1 -13.65 -15.31 -42.15
C MET A 1 -13.50 -14.53 -40.85
N ASP A 2 -12.31 -14.56 -40.28
CA ASP A 2 -12.09 -14.00 -38.94
C ASP A 2 -11.89 -12.49 -39.02
N VAL A 3 -12.72 -11.80 -38.26
CA VAL A 3 -12.71 -10.34 -38.09
C VAL A 3 -11.36 -9.94 -37.49
N ILE A 4 -10.45 -9.46 -38.33
CA ILE A 4 -9.29 -8.70 -37.89
C ILE A 4 -9.84 -7.43 -37.26
N TYR A 5 -9.99 -7.42 -35.94
CA TYR A 5 -10.27 -6.21 -35.18
C TYR A 5 -9.16 -5.21 -35.47
N CYS A 6 -9.43 -4.22 -36.33
CA CYS A 6 -8.59 -3.05 -36.50
C CYS A 6 -8.52 -2.37 -35.14
N THR A 7 -7.42 -2.59 -34.43
CA THR A 7 -7.22 -2.08 -33.08
C THR A 7 -6.53 -0.73 -33.22
N ASP A 8 -7.26 0.37 -33.06
CA ASP A 8 -6.66 1.70 -33.14
C ASP A 8 -5.90 2.02 -31.83
N ILE A 9 -4.58 1.99 -31.91
CA ILE A 9 -3.68 2.24 -30.79
C ILE A 9 -3.78 3.69 -30.30
N ARG A 10 -4.00 4.66 -31.20
CA ARG A 10 -4.17 6.07 -30.81
C ARG A 10 -5.45 6.23 -30.01
N GLN A 11 -6.53 5.57 -30.41
CA GLN A 11 -7.78 5.56 -29.65
C GLN A 11 -7.59 4.95 -28.25
N ILE A 12 -6.86 3.84 -28.13
CA ILE A 12 -6.54 3.24 -26.83
C ILE A 12 -5.76 4.21 -25.93
N LEU A 13 -4.78 4.92 -26.50
CA LEU A 13 -3.96 5.87 -25.75
C LEU A 13 -4.72 7.14 -25.34
N THR A 14 -5.58 7.66 -26.21
CA THR A 14 -6.42 8.83 -25.88
C THR A 14 -7.45 8.55 -24.78
N GLY A 15 -7.80 7.29 -24.55
CA GLY A 15 -8.65 6.86 -23.43
C GLY A 15 -8.03 7.02 -22.04
N SER A 16 -6.73 7.31 -21.94
CA SER A 16 -6.01 7.50 -20.66
C SER A 16 -5.27 8.83 -20.61
N THR A 17 -5.33 9.54 -19.48
CA THR A 17 -4.57 10.79 -19.26
C THR A 17 -3.06 10.58 -19.44
N GLU A 18 -2.54 9.44 -18.97
CA GLU A 18 -1.13 9.09 -19.18
C GLU A 18 -0.84 8.81 -20.66
N GLY A 19 -1.77 8.14 -21.36
CA GLY A 19 -1.65 7.85 -22.79
C GLY A 19 -1.58 9.10 -23.66
N LYS A 20 -2.35 10.14 -23.32
CA LYS A 20 -2.28 11.45 -23.98
C LYS A 20 -0.90 12.11 -23.86
N LEU A 21 -0.22 11.94 -22.72
CA LEU A 21 1.11 12.51 -22.49
C LEU A 21 2.22 11.82 -23.29
N ILE A 22 2.10 10.50 -23.53
CA ILE A 22 3.08 9.75 -24.33
C ILE A 22 2.83 9.85 -25.84
N LEU A 23 1.62 10.21 -26.29
CA LEU A 23 1.33 10.38 -27.72
C LEU A 23 2.25 11.38 -28.40
N GLY A 24 2.55 12.53 -27.77
CA GLY A 24 3.47 13.52 -28.34
C GLY A 24 4.91 13.00 -28.52
N SER A 25 5.37 12.11 -27.64
CA SER A 25 6.69 11.48 -27.77
C SER A 25 6.70 10.35 -28.80
N LEU A 26 5.58 9.65 -28.95
CA LEU A 26 5.39 8.64 -29.99
C LEU A 26 5.30 9.26 -31.39
N ASP A 27 4.70 10.43 -31.51
CA ASP A 27 4.62 11.20 -32.76
C ASP A 27 5.96 11.84 -33.15
N GLY A 28 6.81 12.11 -32.15
CA GLY A 28 8.17 12.62 -32.33
C GLY A 28 9.24 11.53 -32.46
N ASP A 29 8.86 10.26 -32.66
CA ASP A 29 9.73 9.11 -32.88
C ASP A 29 10.81 8.86 -31.80
N VAL A 30 10.62 9.40 -30.59
CA VAL A 30 11.56 9.25 -29.49
C VAL A 30 10.80 8.84 -28.23
N ILE A 31 11.01 7.59 -27.78
CA ILE A 31 10.42 7.09 -26.54
C ILE A 31 11.49 6.67 -25.52
N ILE A 32 11.44 7.27 -24.34
CA ILE A 32 12.34 6.87 -23.24
C ILE A 32 11.84 5.60 -22.52
N PRO A 33 12.69 4.87 -21.78
CA PRO A 33 12.30 3.60 -21.15
C PRO A 33 11.08 3.69 -20.21
N SER A 34 10.89 4.81 -19.50
CA SER A 34 9.73 5.03 -18.61
C SER A 34 8.42 5.15 -19.41
N GLN A 35 8.45 5.91 -20.51
CA GLN A 35 7.33 6.07 -21.43
C GLN A 35 6.95 4.76 -22.11
N ARG A 36 7.94 3.98 -22.56
CA ARG A 36 7.70 2.63 -23.11
C ARG A 36 7.03 1.70 -22.08
N LYS A 37 7.47 1.73 -20.82
CA LYS A 37 6.81 0.96 -19.74
C LYS A 37 5.36 1.41 -19.53
N CYS A 38 5.09 2.72 -19.62
CA CYS A 38 3.75 3.28 -19.52
C CYS A 38 2.85 2.81 -20.68
N LEU A 39 3.33 2.92 -21.92
CA LEU A 39 2.67 2.41 -23.12
C LEU A 39 2.30 0.93 -22.98
N VAL A 40 3.26 0.08 -22.64
CA VAL A 40 3.05 -1.37 -22.45
C VAL A 40 2.01 -1.63 -21.36
N ARG A 41 1.97 -0.83 -20.28
CA ARG A 41 0.97 -0.96 -19.21
C ARG A 41 -0.43 -0.67 -19.73
N ILE A 42 -0.63 0.42 -20.48
CA ILE A 42 -1.94 0.81 -21.03
C ILE A 42 -2.44 -0.26 -22.02
N LEU A 43 -1.57 -0.70 -22.94
CA LEU A 43 -1.91 -1.71 -23.94
C LEU A 43 -2.30 -3.05 -23.31
N VAL A 44 -1.54 -3.51 -22.30
CA VAL A 44 -1.86 -4.75 -21.59
C VAL A 44 -3.14 -4.62 -20.77
N SER A 45 -3.42 -3.47 -20.18
CA SER A 45 -4.69 -3.20 -19.49
C SER A 45 -5.88 -3.32 -20.46
N HIS A 46 -5.81 -2.66 -21.62
CA HIS A 46 -6.84 -2.76 -22.66
C HIS A 46 -7.04 -4.20 -23.15
N LEU A 47 -5.94 -4.91 -23.38
CA LEU A 47 -5.98 -6.29 -23.83
C LEU A 47 -6.65 -7.22 -22.78
N MET A 48 -6.36 -7.01 -21.50
CA MET A 48 -6.96 -7.80 -20.42
C MET A 48 -8.43 -7.46 -20.18
N GLU A 49 -8.82 -6.20 -20.34
CA GLU A 49 -10.21 -5.76 -20.23
C GLU A 49 -11.07 -6.39 -21.33
N LYS A 50 -10.56 -6.45 -22.57
CA LYS A 50 -11.30 -6.94 -23.73
C LYS A 50 -11.28 -8.47 -23.89
N PHE A 51 -10.19 -9.14 -23.51
CA PHE A 51 -9.98 -10.57 -23.77
C PHE A 51 -9.68 -11.41 -22.52
N GLY A 52 -9.81 -10.82 -21.33
CA GLY A 52 -9.57 -11.47 -20.05
C GLY A 52 -8.09 -11.72 -19.73
N GLU A 53 -7.84 -12.52 -18.69
CA GLU A 53 -6.48 -12.70 -18.14
C GLU A 53 -5.52 -13.46 -19.05
N SER A 54 -6.05 -14.25 -19.99
CA SER A 54 -5.26 -15.10 -20.90
C SER A 54 -5.54 -14.84 -22.38
N PRO A 55 -5.20 -13.64 -22.92
CA PRO A 55 -5.39 -13.34 -24.33
C PRO A 55 -4.60 -14.31 -25.23
N THR A 56 -5.21 -14.70 -26.35
CA THR A 56 -4.63 -15.65 -27.31
C THR A 56 -3.37 -15.09 -27.98
N SER A 57 -2.53 -15.97 -28.52
CA SER A 57 -1.32 -15.56 -29.24
C SER A 57 -1.63 -14.70 -30.46
N GLU A 58 -2.73 -14.97 -31.15
CA GLU A 58 -3.19 -14.20 -32.31
C GLU A 58 -3.60 -12.78 -31.92
N THR A 59 -4.34 -12.62 -30.82
CA THR A 59 -4.75 -11.30 -30.34
C THR A 59 -3.55 -10.45 -29.93
N LYS A 60 -2.57 -11.05 -29.24
CA LYS A 60 -1.32 -10.37 -28.85
C LYS A 60 -0.50 -9.97 -30.08
N LYS A 61 -0.44 -10.83 -31.10
CA LYS A 61 0.22 -10.55 -32.37
C LYS A 61 -0.46 -9.41 -33.13
N ALA A 62 -1.80 -9.42 -33.20
CA ALA A 62 -2.58 -8.37 -33.85
C ALA A 62 -2.36 -7.01 -33.17
N LEU A 63 -2.36 -6.97 -31.83
CA LEU A 63 -2.09 -5.74 -31.07
C LEU A 63 -0.66 -5.22 -31.32
N ALA A 64 0.33 -6.11 -31.35
CA ALA A 64 1.72 -5.74 -31.63
C ALA A 64 1.91 -5.22 -33.06
N ALA A 65 1.23 -5.83 -34.04
CA ALA A 65 1.24 -5.36 -35.42
C ALA A 65 0.55 -3.99 -35.57
N ALA A 66 -0.59 -3.79 -34.91
CA ALA A 66 -1.28 -2.50 -34.90
C ALA A 66 -0.45 -1.38 -34.25
N LEU A 67 0.36 -1.70 -33.23
CA LEU A 67 1.31 -0.77 -32.62
C LEU A 67 2.37 -0.29 -33.60
N ILE A 68 3.00 -1.20 -34.32
CA ILE A 68 4.01 -0.84 -35.32
C ILE A 68 3.38 -0.10 -36.50
N HIS A 69 2.17 -0.50 -36.92
CA HIS A 69 1.45 0.20 -37.98
C HIS A 69 1.10 1.65 -37.58
N GLY A 70 0.67 1.87 -36.34
CA GLY A 70 0.35 3.22 -35.84
C GLY A 70 1.58 4.09 -35.53
N PHE A 71 2.70 3.46 -35.17
CA PHE A 71 3.95 4.11 -34.79
C PHE A 71 5.16 3.35 -35.35
N PRO A 72 5.51 3.57 -36.64
CA PRO A 72 6.57 2.82 -37.30
C PRO A 72 7.95 2.96 -36.65
N SER A 73 8.24 4.07 -35.97
CA SER A 73 9.49 4.30 -35.23
C SER A 73 9.73 3.36 -34.07
N LEU A 74 8.70 2.60 -33.65
CA LEU A 74 8.83 1.56 -32.63
C LEU A 74 9.31 0.22 -33.20
N LYS A 75 9.50 0.13 -34.52
CA LYS A 75 10.11 -1.02 -35.19
C LYS A 75 11.61 -1.03 -34.92
N ASP A 76 12.15 -2.21 -34.64
CA ASP A 76 13.61 -2.38 -34.62
C ASP A 76 14.08 -2.69 -36.05
N GLU A 77 14.96 -1.84 -36.58
CA GLU A 77 15.59 -2.04 -37.89
C GLU A 77 16.55 -3.24 -37.89
N SER A 78 16.99 -3.70 -36.71
CA SER A 78 17.97 -4.79 -36.59
C SER A 78 17.38 -6.21 -36.63
N ASP A 79 16.05 -6.38 -36.55
CA ASP A 79 15.37 -7.68 -36.61
C ASP A 79 14.62 -7.87 -37.93
N THR A 80 15.27 -8.50 -38.91
CA THR A 80 14.72 -8.77 -40.24
C THR A 80 13.59 -9.81 -40.24
N SER A 81 13.37 -10.51 -39.12
CA SER A 81 12.51 -11.71 -39.10
C SER A 81 11.05 -11.45 -38.68
N SER A 82 10.79 -10.35 -37.95
CA SER A 82 9.45 -10.01 -37.47
C SER A 82 9.37 -8.54 -37.07
N ASP A 83 8.65 -7.74 -37.86
CA ASP A 83 8.49 -6.28 -37.67
C ASP A 83 8.00 -5.86 -36.27
N PHE A 84 7.34 -6.76 -35.53
CA PHE A 84 6.80 -6.52 -34.18
C PHE A 84 7.46 -7.41 -33.10
N GLY A 85 8.57 -8.09 -33.40
CA GLY A 85 9.20 -9.13 -32.56
C GLY A 85 9.53 -8.66 -31.14
N TYR A 86 9.98 -7.41 -31.00
CA TYR A 86 10.26 -6.77 -29.71
C TYR A 86 9.03 -6.62 -28.80
N TRP A 87 7.86 -6.44 -29.41
CA TRP A 87 6.60 -6.22 -28.71
C TRP A 87 5.91 -7.54 -28.37
N PHE A 88 5.95 -8.50 -29.30
CA PHE A 88 5.45 -9.85 -29.08
C PHE A 88 6.07 -10.87 -30.04
N THR A 89 6.62 -11.96 -29.47
CA THR A 89 7.05 -13.15 -30.21
C THR A 89 6.32 -14.38 -29.69
N PRO A 90 5.60 -15.13 -30.55
CA PRO A 90 4.90 -16.34 -30.14
C PRO A 90 5.90 -17.43 -29.72
N GLY A 91 5.52 -18.25 -28.74
CA GLY A 91 6.33 -19.40 -28.32
C GLY A 91 6.38 -20.46 -29.42
N ARG A 92 7.58 -20.94 -29.76
CA ARG A 92 7.83 -22.07 -30.68
C ARG A 92 8.86 -23.01 -30.09
N ASN A 93 8.81 -24.30 -30.46
CA ASN A 93 9.83 -25.31 -30.13
C ASN A 93 10.24 -25.32 -28.65
N ARG A 94 9.27 -25.51 -27.75
CA ARG A 94 9.45 -25.51 -26.27
C ARG A 94 10.00 -24.20 -25.67
N ARG A 95 10.12 -23.13 -26.45
CA ARG A 95 10.44 -21.80 -25.92
C ARG A 95 9.15 -21.04 -25.56
N PRO A 96 9.10 -20.36 -24.41
CA PRO A 96 7.94 -19.55 -24.05
C PRO A 96 7.82 -18.34 -24.98
N ALA A 97 6.61 -17.79 -25.09
CA ALA A 97 6.40 -16.51 -25.77
C ALA A 97 7.19 -15.38 -25.05
N THR A 98 7.63 -14.39 -25.82
CA THR A 98 8.47 -13.27 -25.35
C THR A 98 7.99 -11.93 -25.93
N GLY A 99 8.66 -10.84 -25.56
CA GLY A 99 8.31 -9.47 -25.95
C GLY A 99 7.68 -8.66 -24.81
N PHE A 100 7.68 -7.34 -24.94
CA PHE A 100 7.24 -6.44 -23.87
C PHE A 100 5.80 -6.70 -23.39
N LEU A 101 4.88 -6.98 -24.32
CA LEU A 101 3.48 -7.26 -23.99
C LEU A 101 3.35 -8.58 -23.22
N GLU A 102 4.04 -9.64 -23.67
CA GLU A 102 3.98 -10.95 -23.01
C GLU A 102 4.66 -10.93 -21.63
N GLU A 103 5.80 -10.26 -21.50
CA GLU A 103 6.49 -10.17 -20.21
C GLU A 103 5.66 -9.37 -19.19
N ARG A 104 5.00 -8.29 -19.63
CA ARG A 104 4.08 -7.55 -18.76
C ARG A 104 2.87 -8.39 -18.37
N LEU A 105 2.22 -9.08 -19.31
CA LEU A 105 1.10 -10.00 -19.02
C LEU A 105 1.50 -11.09 -18.02
N ARG A 106 2.66 -11.71 -18.22
CA ARG A 106 3.22 -12.71 -17.29
C ARG A 106 3.41 -12.13 -15.90
N ASN A 107 3.93 -10.91 -15.80
CA ASN A 107 4.11 -10.23 -14.54
C ASN A 107 2.79 -9.82 -13.87
N VAL A 108 1.75 -9.46 -14.65
CA VAL A 108 0.41 -9.22 -14.10
C VAL A 108 -0.19 -10.53 -13.59
N ARG A 109 -0.18 -11.61 -14.39
CA ARG A 109 -0.68 -12.94 -13.97
C ARG A 109 0.03 -13.46 -12.72
N LYS A 110 1.36 -13.30 -12.64
CA LYS A 110 2.15 -13.66 -11.45
C LYS A 110 1.73 -12.85 -10.22
N ARG A 111 1.29 -11.59 -10.37
CA ARG A 111 0.76 -10.78 -9.24
C ARG A 111 -0.65 -11.21 -8.86
N MET A 112 -1.51 -11.49 -9.84
CA MET A 112 -2.91 -11.88 -9.62
C MET A 112 -3.01 -13.28 -8.96
N ARG A 113 -2.15 -14.22 -9.35
CA ARG A 113 -2.09 -15.58 -8.78
C ARG A 113 -1.43 -15.65 -7.40
N LYS A 114 -0.76 -14.59 -6.96
CA LYS A 114 -0.25 -14.49 -5.59
C LYS A 114 -1.34 -13.86 -4.72
N PRO A 115 -1.78 -14.47 -3.61
CA PRO A 115 -2.47 -13.69 -2.58
C PRO A 115 -1.56 -12.53 -2.20
N ALA A 116 -2.09 -11.31 -2.24
CA ALA A 116 -1.35 -10.04 -2.16
C ALA A 116 -0.18 -10.05 -1.15
N ARG A 117 1.01 -10.43 -1.63
CA ARG A 117 2.30 -10.31 -0.93
C ARG A 117 3.26 -9.64 -1.91
N SER A 118 3.29 -8.32 -1.80
CA SER A 118 4.07 -7.37 -2.62
C SER A 118 5.57 -7.73 -2.55
N GLN A 119 6.19 -8.08 -3.67
CA GLN A 119 7.06 -7.19 -4.46
C GLN A 119 7.97 -6.28 -3.63
N SER A 120 9.19 -6.76 -3.39
CA SER A 120 10.39 -5.92 -3.42
C SER A 120 11.43 -6.66 -4.25
N THR A 121 11.90 -6.02 -5.31
CA THR A 121 13.00 -6.51 -6.14
C THR A 121 14.24 -5.76 -5.70
N GLN A 122 15.19 -6.45 -5.07
CA GLN A 122 16.61 -6.42 -5.44
C GLN A 122 17.34 -7.57 -4.72
N GLN A 123 17.63 -8.60 -5.52
CA GLN A 123 18.81 -9.48 -5.55
C GLN A 123 19.15 -10.37 -4.31
N THR A 124 19.03 -11.69 -4.57
CA THR A 124 19.29 -12.96 -3.83
C THR A 124 20.79 -13.31 -3.57
N PRO A 125 21.17 -14.43 -2.88
CA PRO A 125 20.60 -15.27 -1.77
C PRO A 125 21.71 -15.76 -0.75
N PRO A 126 21.60 -16.82 0.11
CA PRO A 126 20.46 -17.69 0.47
C PRO A 126 20.23 -17.97 1.99
N GLN A 127 19.08 -18.62 2.27
CA GLN A 127 18.71 -19.44 3.45
C GLN A 127 18.24 -18.74 4.74
N SER A 128 16.92 -18.58 4.88
CA SER A 128 16.08 -19.50 5.66
C SER A 128 14.65 -18.94 5.73
N SER A 129 13.71 -19.89 5.79
CA SER A 129 12.26 -19.76 5.85
C SER A 129 11.76 -18.84 6.96
N GLU A 130 10.83 -17.92 6.65
CA GLU A 130 9.50 -17.79 7.29
C GLU A 130 8.74 -16.50 6.89
N ALA A 131 7.51 -16.71 6.37
CA ALA A 131 6.33 -15.84 6.37
C ALA A 131 6.46 -14.29 6.38
N GLY A 132 6.58 -13.67 5.20
CA GLY A 132 6.52 -12.20 5.02
C GLY A 132 5.12 -11.53 5.14
N THR A 133 4.48 -11.55 6.31
CA THR A 133 3.74 -10.34 6.70
C THR A 133 4.81 -9.26 6.72
N ARG A 134 4.57 -8.03 6.25
CA ARG A 134 5.49 -6.92 6.58
C ARG A 134 5.42 -6.74 8.10
N ARG A 135 6.09 -7.63 8.84
CA ARG A 135 6.43 -7.43 10.24
C ARG A 135 7.33 -6.20 10.16
N THR A 136 6.82 -5.07 10.66
CA THR A 136 7.69 -4.00 11.13
C THR A 136 8.83 -4.67 11.87
N PHE A 137 10.06 -4.46 11.39
CA PHE A 137 11.24 -5.08 11.96
C PHE A 137 11.19 -4.90 13.48
N ILE A 138 11.09 -6.02 14.22
CA ILE A 138 11.17 -5.98 15.67
C ILE A 138 12.67 -6.04 15.96
N PRO A 139 13.24 -5.07 16.68
CA PRO A 139 14.63 -5.12 17.08
C PRO A 139 14.91 -6.37 17.92
N GLU A 140 16.17 -6.80 17.92
CA GLU A 140 16.61 -7.91 18.76
C GLU A 140 16.51 -7.50 20.24
N CYS A 141 16.15 -8.47 21.11
CA CYS A 141 16.05 -8.22 22.53
C CYS A 141 17.46 -8.18 23.11
N THR A 142 17.80 -7.11 23.83
CA THR A 142 19.15 -6.90 24.38
C THR A 142 19.35 -7.52 25.76
N ILE A 143 18.32 -8.11 26.34
CA ILE A 143 18.34 -8.74 27.67
C ILE A 143 18.03 -10.23 27.56
N SER A 144 18.50 -11.02 28.53
CA SER A 144 18.31 -12.48 28.52
C SER A 144 16.84 -12.87 28.67
N GLU A 145 16.50 -14.06 28.17
CA GLU A 145 15.13 -14.58 28.24
C GLU A 145 14.66 -14.76 29.70
N GLU A 146 15.55 -15.21 30.59
CA GLU A 146 15.26 -15.35 32.02
C GLU A 146 14.91 -14.00 32.64
N ARG A 147 15.63 -12.94 32.27
CA ARG A 147 15.38 -11.59 32.77
C ARG A 147 14.03 -11.06 32.29
N VAL A 148 13.69 -11.30 31.02
CA VAL A 148 12.37 -10.95 30.44
C VAL A 148 11.24 -11.61 31.23
N ILE A 149 11.36 -12.92 31.49
CA ILE A 149 10.34 -13.70 32.21
C ILE A 149 10.18 -13.15 33.64
N GLN A 150 11.28 -12.87 34.34
CA GLN A 150 11.24 -12.28 35.68
C GLN A 150 10.56 -10.90 35.70
N CYS A 151 10.95 -9.99 34.80
CA CYS A 151 10.35 -8.66 34.71
C CYS A 151 8.85 -8.74 34.39
N LYS A 152 8.47 -9.60 33.44
CA LYS A 152 7.07 -9.83 33.06
C LYS A 152 6.25 -10.35 34.23
N GLU A 153 6.74 -11.36 34.93
CA GLU A 153 6.01 -11.96 36.06
C GLU A 153 5.87 -10.99 37.23
N TRP A 154 6.90 -10.17 37.48
CA TRP A 154 6.83 -9.09 38.45
C TRP A 154 5.77 -8.04 38.06
N LEU A 155 5.75 -7.61 36.79
CA LEU A 155 4.79 -6.63 36.28
C LEU A 155 3.34 -7.11 36.36
N LYS A 156 3.09 -8.43 36.36
CA LYS A 156 1.73 -8.98 36.55
C LYS A 156 1.18 -8.73 37.95
N HIS A 157 2.04 -8.74 38.96
CA HIS A 157 1.62 -8.74 40.37
C HIS A 157 1.93 -7.44 41.11
N ASN A 158 2.66 -6.51 40.48
CA ASN A 158 3.15 -5.29 41.12
C ASN A 158 2.85 -4.05 40.25
N SER A 159 2.44 -2.97 40.89
CA SER A 159 2.16 -1.66 40.26
C SER A 159 3.00 -0.52 40.82
N GLN A 160 3.87 -0.81 41.79
CA GLN A 160 4.75 0.15 42.46
C GLN A 160 6.10 -0.52 42.80
N PRO A 161 7.21 0.24 42.83
CA PRO A 161 7.28 1.68 42.58
C PRO A 161 7.26 2.02 41.07
N LEU A 162 6.75 3.21 40.71
CA LEU A 162 6.54 3.62 39.30
C LEU A 162 7.81 3.55 38.44
N ASN A 163 8.95 3.97 38.98
CA ASN A 163 10.24 3.91 38.27
C ASN A 163 10.64 2.47 37.90
N GLN A 164 10.31 1.50 38.75
CA GLN A 164 10.59 0.09 38.48
C GLN A 164 9.61 -0.48 37.45
N VAL A 165 8.33 -0.07 37.51
CA VAL A 165 7.35 -0.41 36.47
C VAL A 165 7.82 0.11 35.11
N GLU A 166 8.24 1.37 35.04
CA GLU A 166 8.74 1.98 33.80
C GLU A 166 9.95 1.23 33.25
N GLN A 167 10.94 0.92 34.09
CA GLN A 167 12.13 0.18 33.67
C GLN A 167 11.77 -1.22 33.16
N TYR A 168 10.92 -1.95 33.88
CA TYR A 168 10.56 -3.32 33.49
C TYR A 168 9.70 -3.32 32.23
N MET A 169 8.89 -2.28 32.02
CA MET A 169 8.15 -2.08 30.78
C MET A 169 9.11 -1.86 29.61
N GLN A 170 10.18 -1.07 29.77
CA GLN A 170 11.21 -0.88 28.75
C GLN A 170 11.91 -2.20 28.41
N ASP A 171 12.38 -2.90 29.45
CA ASP A 171 13.08 -4.18 29.35
C ASP A 171 12.26 -5.22 28.56
N THR A 172 10.95 -5.25 28.78
CA THR A 172 10.04 -6.24 28.19
C THR A 172 9.37 -5.81 26.88
N ALA A 173 9.62 -4.60 26.38
CA ALA A 173 8.95 -4.04 25.20
C ALA A 173 9.09 -4.90 23.94
N VAL A 174 10.30 -5.39 23.67
CA VAL A 174 10.57 -6.24 22.50
C VAL A 174 9.85 -7.59 22.61
N TYR A 175 9.90 -8.21 23.79
CA TYR A 175 9.20 -9.47 24.04
C TYR A 175 7.69 -9.31 23.86
N ARG A 176 7.10 -8.30 24.51
CA ARG A 176 5.68 -7.98 24.41
C ARG A 176 5.26 -7.77 22.96
N ALA A 177 6.03 -7.02 22.17
CA ALA A 177 5.76 -6.79 20.76
C ALA A 177 5.79 -8.08 19.91
N LYS A 178 6.68 -9.04 20.23
CA LYS A 178 6.70 -10.37 19.58
C LYS A 178 5.47 -11.17 19.98
N SER A 179 5.20 -11.30 21.29
CA SER A 179 4.08 -12.06 21.82
C SER A 179 2.73 -11.57 21.27
N LEU A 180 2.51 -10.25 21.20
CA LEU A 180 1.27 -9.68 20.66
C LEU A 180 1.04 -10.05 19.18
N ARG A 181 2.10 -10.16 18.38
CA ARG A 181 2.00 -10.49 16.96
C ARG A 181 1.83 -11.98 16.69
N GLU A 182 2.30 -12.82 17.60
CA GLU A 182 2.29 -14.27 17.44
C GLU A 182 0.98 -14.88 17.95
N ASN A 183 0.41 -14.35 19.02
CA ASN A 183 -0.65 -15.04 19.74
C ASN A 183 -2.08 -14.56 19.42
N GLY A 184 -2.25 -13.50 18.61
CA GLY A 184 -3.57 -13.07 18.13
C GLY A 184 -4.58 -12.74 19.25
N TRP A 185 -4.11 -12.16 20.34
CA TRP A 185 -4.93 -11.88 21.53
C TRP A 185 -6.01 -10.82 21.29
N ASP A 186 -7.10 -10.97 22.03
CA ASP A 186 -8.09 -9.90 22.18
C ASP A 186 -7.64 -8.89 23.25
N ILE A 187 -8.36 -7.77 23.37
CA ILE A 187 -7.98 -6.68 24.28
C ILE A 187 -7.97 -7.14 25.74
N GLU A 188 -8.89 -8.03 26.13
CA GLU A 188 -8.96 -8.51 27.51
C GLU A 188 -7.79 -9.44 27.85
N GLY A 189 -7.42 -10.36 26.94
CA GLY A 189 -6.24 -11.19 27.10
C GLY A 189 -4.94 -10.36 27.14
N ILE A 190 -4.85 -9.32 26.33
CA ILE A 190 -3.72 -8.36 26.38
C ILE A 190 -3.67 -7.67 27.74
N ARG A 191 -4.81 -7.22 28.28
CA ARG A 191 -4.90 -6.54 29.56
C ARG A 191 -4.52 -7.46 30.72
N GLN A 192 -4.93 -8.73 30.67
CA GLN A 192 -4.57 -9.70 31.71
C GLN A 192 -3.09 -10.05 31.67
N GLU A 193 -2.52 -10.23 30.48
CA GLU A 193 -1.12 -10.63 30.36
C GLU A 193 -0.14 -9.46 30.57
N PHE A 194 -0.50 -8.27 30.09
CA PHE A 194 0.30 -7.05 30.15
C PHE A 194 -0.49 -5.90 30.79
N PRO A 195 -0.76 -5.96 32.11
CA PRO A 195 -1.67 -5.01 32.79
C PRO A 195 -1.23 -3.55 32.66
N HIS A 196 0.08 -3.30 32.59
CA HIS A 196 0.64 -1.95 32.49
C HIS A 196 0.74 -1.41 31.08
N LEU A 197 0.42 -2.18 30.03
CA LEU A 197 0.51 -1.69 28.65
C LEU A 197 -0.40 -0.48 28.42
N PHE A 198 -1.55 -0.43 29.09
CA PHE A 198 -2.51 0.69 28.98
C PHE A 198 -2.25 1.82 29.98
N THR A 199 -1.23 1.72 30.82
CA THR A 199 -0.79 2.82 31.68
C THR A 199 -0.29 3.98 30.79
N PRO A 200 -0.66 5.24 31.08
CA PRO A 200 -0.23 6.39 30.29
C PRO A 200 1.28 6.38 30.02
N GLY A 201 1.66 6.60 28.76
CA GLY A 201 3.06 6.63 28.33
C GLY A 201 3.67 5.28 27.93
N MET A 202 3.14 4.14 28.39
CA MET A 202 3.77 2.83 28.11
C MET A 202 3.71 2.41 26.64
N ILE A 203 2.60 2.68 25.95
CA ILE A 203 2.49 2.44 24.49
C ILE A 203 3.49 3.31 23.73
N ALA A 204 3.65 4.58 24.13
CA ALA A 204 4.58 5.49 23.47
C ALA A 204 6.04 5.07 23.68
N GLN A 205 6.35 4.57 24.88
CA GLN A 205 7.65 3.99 25.21
C GLN A 205 7.95 2.77 24.34
N ASP A 206 7.03 1.80 24.25
CA ASP A 206 7.17 0.64 23.37
C ASP A 206 7.38 1.05 21.92
N PHE A 207 6.58 2.00 21.44
CA PHE A 207 6.70 2.51 20.08
C PHE A 207 8.11 3.11 19.85
N HIS A 208 8.64 3.87 20.80
CA HIS A 208 9.98 4.45 20.68
C HIS A 208 11.08 3.38 20.69
N ILE A 209 10.97 2.34 21.53
CA ILE A 209 11.94 1.23 21.57
C ILE A 209 11.93 0.46 20.24
N LEU A 210 10.74 0.18 19.70
CA LEU A 210 10.56 -0.58 18.48
C LEU A 210 10.95 0.20 17.22
N HIS A 211 10.80 1.53 17.23
CA HIS A 211 10.94 2.36 16.05
C HIS A 211 12.05 3.42 16.15
N ARG A 212 12.81 3.49 17.24
CA ARG A 212 13.98 4.36 17.48
C ARG A 212 13.95 5.67 16.68
N GLU A 213 14.84 5.80 15.70
CA GLU A 213 14.97 6.99 14.85
C GLU A 213 13.72 7.34 14.05
N ALA A 214 12.86 6.36 13.74
CA ALA A 214 11.62 6.60 13.01
C ALA A 214 10.47 7.08 13.90
N ALA A 215 10.56 6.90 15.23
CA ALA A 215 9.49 7.29 16.15
C ALA A 215 9.18 8.80 16.11
N PRO A 216 10.17 9.72 16.16
CA PRO A 216 9.88 11.15 16.13
C PRO A 216 9.61 11.68 14.72
N LYS A 217 10.04 10.97 13.66
CA LYS A 217 10.01 11.47 12.27
C LYS A 217 8.63 11.93 11.84
N LEU A 218 7.56 11.26 12.28
CA LEU A 218 6.21 11.70 11.92
C LEU A 218 5.93 13.10 12.48
N PHE A 219 6.21 13.34 13.76
CA PHE A 219 6.00 14.66 14.39
C PHE A 219 6.90 15.73 13.76
N GLU A 220 8.16 15.40 13.48
CA GLU A 220 9.12 16.30 12.84
C GLU A 220 8.71 16.70 11.41
N THR A 221 8.07 15.80 10.67
CA THR A 221 7.76 15.99 9.25
C THR A 221 6.28 16.28 8.96
N TRP A 222 5.40 16.16 9.96
CA TRP A 222 3.96 16.33 9.78
C TRP A 222 3.62 17.73 9.25
N LEU A 223 3.91 18.77 10.04
CA LEU A 223 3.63 20.16 9.67
C LEU A 223 4.51 20.68 8.52
N PRO A 224 5.83 20.39 8.47
CA PRO A 224 6.70 20.95 7.44
C PRO A 224 6.58 20.28 6.06
N LEU A 225 6.16 19.01 5.99
CA LEU A 225 6.20 18.24 4.73
C LEU A 225 4.87 17.57 4.39
N PHE A 226 4.28 16.80 5.31
CA PHE A 226 3.13 15.96 4.98
C PHE A 226 1.84 16.76 4.84
N LYS A 227 1.63 17.76 5.70
CA LYS A 227 0.50 18.69 5.65
C LYS A 227 0.26 19.23 4.24
N ASP A 228 1.28 19.86 3.63
CA ASP A 228 1.13 20.50 2.31
C ASP A 228 0.87 19.47 1.19
N LYS A 229 1.52 18.30 1.26
CA LYS A 229 1.29 17.21 0.29
C LYS A 229 -0.13 16.67 0.38
N ILE A 230 -0.64 16.46 1.59
CA ILE A 230 -1.99 15.95 1.83
C ILE A 230 -3.04 16.96 1.36
N LEU A 231 -2.89 18.24 1.71
CA LEU A 231 -3.81 19.29 1.30
C LEU A 231 -3.84 19.47 -0.23
N HIS A 232 -2.68 19.38 -0.89
CA HIS A 232 -2.60 19.40 -2.34
C HIS A 232 -3.38 18.23 -2.97
N LEU A 233 -3.18 17.01 -2.46
CA LEU A 233 -3.92 15.83 -2.94
C LEU A 233 -5.43 15.97 -2.70
N ALA A 234 -5.84 16.44 -1.52
CA ALA A 234 -7.24 16.65 -1.18
C ALA A 234 -7.92 17.69 -2.08
N ARG A 235 -7.23 18.80 -2.39
CA ARG A 235 -7.72 19.80 -3.34
C ARG A 235 -7.86 19.23 -4.74
N ARG A 236 -6.88 18.43 -5.19
CA ARG A 236 -6.92 17.79 -6.52
C ARG A 236 -8.09 16.81 -6.67
N GLU A 237 -8.47 16.13 -5.59
CA GLU A 237 -9.62 15.21 -5.57
C GLU A 237 -10.97 15.91 -5.32
N GLY A 238 -10.98 17.24 -5.17
CA GLY A 238 -12.20 18.01 -4.91
C GLY A 238 -12.72 17.88 -3.47
N ASN A 239 -11.94 17.32 -2.55
CA ASN A 239 -12.30 17.16 -1.14
C ASN A 239 -12.25 18.49 -0.37
N ILE A 240 -11.47 19.47 -0.86
CA ILE A 240 -11.37 20.82 -0.29
C ILE A 240 -11.77 21.83 -1.36
N ILE A 241 -12.86 22.56 -1.11
CA ILE A 241 -13.42 23.57 -2.02
C ILE A 241 -13.09 24.99 -1.52
N SER A 242 -12.89 25.17 -0.22
CA SER A 242 -12.66 26.47 0.42
C SER A 242 -11.23 26.98 0.26
N SER A 243 -11.06 28.31 0.35
CA SER A 243 -9.73 28.90 0.46
C SER A 243 -9.04 28.47 1.76
N LEU A 244 -7.72 28.29 1.67
CA LEU A 244 -6.85 27.96 2.80
C LEU A 244 -6.13 29.19 3.35
N ASP A 245 -6.37 30.37 2.75
CA ASP A 245 -5.68 31.61 3.08
C ASP A 245 -6.06 32.09 4.49
N GLY A 246 -5.07 32.52 5.28
CA GLY A 246 -5.27 33.04 6.63
C GLY A 246 -5.36 31.99 7.74
N LEU A 247 -5.29 30.69 7.42
CA LEU A 247 -5.23 29.64 8.44
C LEU A 247 -3.82 29.51 9.04
N THR A 248 -3.76 29.22 10.34
CA THR A 248 -2.49 28.94 11.02
C THR A 248 -1.92 27.59 10.54
N PRO A 249 -0.60 27.37 10.66
CA PRO A 249 0.01 26.09 10.32
C PRO A 249 -0.61 24.88 11.04
N ASP A 250 -1.02 25.06 12.30
CA ASP A 250 -1.64 24.01 13.09
C ASP A 250 -3.04 23.66 12.59
N CYS A 251 -3.88 24.68 12.30
CA CYS A 251 -5.19 24.45 11.69
C CYS A 251 -5.09 23.75 10.33
N LEU A 252 -4.06 24.08 9.53
CA LEU A 252 -3.77 23.39 8.28
C LEU A 252 -3.32 21.94 8.52
N GLY A 253 -2.55 21.69 9.59
CA GLY A 253 -2.13 20.36 10.05
C GLY A 253 -3.32 19.48 10.45
N GLU A 254 -4.25 20.03 11.22
CA GLU A 254 -5.49 19.36 11.61
C GLU A 254 -6.39 19.10 10.41
N LEU A 255 -6.54 20.07 9.51
CA LEU A 255 -7.29 19.90 8.28
C LEU A 255 -6.68 18.80 7.42
N ALA A 256 -5.36 18.76 7.27
CA ALA A 256 -4.67 17.69 6.55
C ALA A 256 -4.96 16.33 7.18
N LEU A 257 -4.93 16.22 8.52
CA LEU A 257 -5.25 14.99 9.22
C LEU A 257 -6.67 14.52 8.91
N SER A 258 -7.64 15.45 8.90
CA SER A 258 -9.04 15.14 8.63
C SER A 258 -9.30 14.64 7.19
N GLN A 259 -8.39 14.90 6.25
CA GLN A 259 -8.49 14.40 4.87
C GLN A 259 -7.92 12.99 4.68
N LEU A 260 -7.18 12.43 5.64
CA LEU A 260 -6.60 11.10 5.46
C LEU A 260 -7.63 10.00 5.12
N PRO A 261 -8.83 9.95 5.73
CA PRO A 261 -9.81 8.90 5.42
C PRO A 261 -10.40 8.97 4.01
N THR A 262 -10.37 10.14 3.34
CA THR A 262 -10.80 10.25 1.93
C THR A 262 -9.69 9.84 0.97
N LEU A 263 -8.45 10.22 1.29
CA LEU A 263 -7.29 10.00 0.43
C LEU A 263 -6.72 8.59 0.53
N LEU A 264 -6.81 7.97 1.71
CA LEU A 264 -6.29 6.63 1.94
C LEU A 264 -7.30 5.58 1.48
N PRO A 265 -6.85 4.51 0.80
CA PRO A 265 -7.74 3.45 0.37
C PRO A 265 -8.41 2.79 1.58
N PRO A 266 -9.71 2.45 1.51
CA PRO A 266 -10.39 1.78 2.60
C PRO A 266 -9.68 0.48 2.96
N THR A 267 -9.30 0.33 4.23
CA THR A 267 -8.57 -0.85 4.69
C THR A 267 -9.50 -2.05 4.68
N VAL A 268 -9.07 -3.11 4.01
CA VAL A 268 -9.79 -4.38 3.96
C VAL A 268 -9.32 -5.24 5.13
N TYR A 269 -10.25 -5.70 5.97
CA TYR A 269 -9.94 -6.63 7.06
C TYR A 269 -10.72 -7.94 6.90
N LYS A 270 -10.20 -9.01 7.50
CA LYS A 270 -10.79 -10.35 7.42
C LYS A 270 -11.28 -10.78 8.80
N VAL A 271 -12.48 -11.34 8.84
CA VAL A 271 -12.99 -12.06 10.01
C VAL A 271 -13.30 -13.48 9.54
N GLY A 272 -12.45 -14.43 9.95
CA GLY A 272 -12.46 -15.78 9.39
C GLY A 272 -12.28 -15.79 7.88
N ARG A 273 -13.23 -16.39 7.15
CA ARG A 273 -13.22 -16.44 5.68
C ARG A 273 -13.85 -15.21 5.00
N LYS A 274 -14.50 -14.33 5.76
CA LYS A 274 -15.21 -13.16 5.22
C LYS A 274 -14.28 -11.97 5.12
N VAL A 275 -14.40 -11.23 4.01
CA VAL A 275 -13.63 -10.02 3.72
C VAL A 275 -14.55 -8.82 3.85
N PHE A 276 -14.18 -7.89 4.73
CA PHE A 276 -14.93 -6.66 4.97
C PHE A 276 -14.17 -5.46 4.40
N ARG A 277 -14.91 -4.56 3.75
CA ARG A 277 -14.40 -3.28 3.25
C ARG A 277 -15.33 -2.17 3.74
N TYR A 278 -14.81 -1.25 4.54
CA TYR A 278 -15.56 -0.06 4.93
C TYR A 278 -15.74 0.87 3.73
N THR A 279 -16.89 1.56 3.68
CA THR A 279 -17.08 2.70 2.79
C THR A 279 -16.26 3.89 3.29
N ILE A 280 -15.95 4.85 2.42
CA ILE A 280 -15.23 6.08 2.81
C ILE A 280 -15.98 6.80 3.95
N GLU A 281 -17.32 6.83 3.90
CA GLU A 281 -18.15 7.44 4.94
C GLU A 281 -18.01 6.72 6.30
N LYS A 282 -18.07 5.38 6.32
CA LYS A 282 -17.81 4.61 7.54
C LYS A 282 -16.38 4.80 8.05
N SER A 283 -15.41 4.91 7.15
CA SER A 283 -14.03 5.20 7.51
C SER A 283 -13.86 6.61 8.10
N LYS A 284 -14.56 7.62 7.58
CA LYS A 284 -14.57 8.97 8.16
C LYS A 284 -15.13 8.97 9.58
N LEU A 285 -16.32 8.38 9.77
CA LEU A 285 -16.98 8.32 11.08
C LEU A 285 -16.15 7.57 12.12
N ALA A 286 -15.43 6.52 11.70
CA ALA A 286 -14.57 5.75 12.60
C ALA A 286 -13.20 6.39 12.86
N PHE A 287 -12.80 7.42 12.10
CA PHE A 287 -11.49 8.04 12.21
C PHE A 287 -11.48 9.20 13.22
N ILE A 288 -12.30 10.22 12.99
CA ILE A 288 -12.49 11.36 13.89
C ILE A 288 -13.99 11.69 13.93
N ASP A 289 -14.62 11.54 15.11
CA ASP A 289 -16.01 11.95 15.34
C ASP A 289 -16.03 13.38 15.90
N HIS A 290 -16.44 14.35 15.08
CA HIS A 290 -16.55 15.74 15.48
C HIS A 290 -17.83 15.95 16.29
N LYS A 291 -17.68 16.45 17.53
CA LYS A 291 -18.81 16.78 18.40
C LYS A 291 -18.95 18.30 18.60
N PRO A 292 -20.19 18.81 18.68
CA PRO A 292 -20.41 20.23 18.94
C PRO A 292 -19.88 20.60 20.33
N VAL A 293 -19.48 21.86 20.47
CA VAL A 293 -19.05 22.41 21.76
C VAL A 293 -20.21 22.28 22.77
N GLY A 294 -19.90 21.80 23.97
CA GLY A 294 -20.90 21.51 25.00
C GLY A 294 -21.43 20.07 25.01
N THR A 295 -20.93 19.20 24.14
CA THR A 295 -21.27 17.77 24.19
C THR A 295 -20.84 17.15 25.51
N ASN A 296 -21.78 16.51 26.22
CA ASN A 296 -21.47 15.70 27.40
C ASN A 296 -20.70 14.44 26.98
N LEU A 297 -19.38 14.45 27.17
CA LEU A 297 -18.51 13.35 26.79
C LEU A 297 -18.83 12.04 27.54
N VAL A 298 -19.35 12.13 28.77
CA VAL A 298 -19.66 10.93 29.57
C VAL A 298 -20.86 10.19 28.99
N GLU A 299 -21.94 10.92 28.69
CA GLU A 299 -23.13 10.36 28.04
C GLU A 299 -22.81 9.83 26.64
N TYR A 300 -22.09 10.61 25.85
CA TYR A 300 -21.69 10.21 24.50
C TYR A 300 -20.87 8.89 24.50
N LEU A 301 -19.89 8.77 25.40
CA LEU A 301 -19.08 7.55 25.50
C LEU A 301 -19.89 6.36 26.02
N HIS A 302 -20.92 6.59 26.84
CA HIS A 302 -21.82 5.55 27.30
C HIS A 302 -22.68 5.01 26.15
N GLU A 303 -23.33 5.90 25.38
CA GLU A 303 -24.13 5.53 24.21
C GLU A 303 -23.29 4.80 23.15
N ALA A 304 -22.09 5.30 22.86
CA ALA A 304 -21.19 4.70 21.89
C ALA A 304 -20.74 3.28 22.27
N LYS A 305 -20.70 2.95 23.56
CA LYS A 305 -20.42 1.57 24.04
C LYS A 305 -21.60 0.65 23.83
N VAL A 306 -22.83 1.14 24.01
CA VAL A 306 -24.07 0.36 23.85
C VAL A 306 -24.34 0.07 22.37
N SER A 307 -23.91 0.94 21.46
CA SER A 307 -24.14 0.82 20.02
C SER A 307 -23.07 0.03 19.25
N ARG A 308 -22.07 -0.56 19.91
CA ARG A 308 -21.06 -1.39 19.23
C ARG A 308 -21.65 -2.77 18.93
N PRO A 309 -21.55 -3.27 17.68
CA PRO A 309 -22.05 -4.59 17.29
C PRO A 309 -21.27 -5.75 17.89
#